data_AF-A0A5P9P5A7-F1
#
_entry.id   AF-A0A5P9P5A7-F1
#
_cell.length_a   1.000
_cell.length_b   1.000
_cell.length_c   1.000
_cell.angle_alpha   90.00
_cell.angle_beta   90.00
_cell.angle_gamma   90.00
#
_symmetry.space_group_name_H-M   'P 1'
#
loop_
_entity.id
_entity.type
_entity.pdbx_description
1 polymer ?
#
loop_
_entity_poly.entity_id
_entity_poly.type
_entity_poly.pdbx_seq_one_letter_code
_entity_poly.pdbx_strand_id
1 'polypeptide(L)'
;MVQQHTRRRALSLIGATGAIGLAGCLGGDENGDDEMDDGNGMADDGTDDEMTDDGMDNAGVRVAHLSPDAPNVDVYVDGDTVLEDVPYRAVSDYLELAPETYGIMITAAGDPDTVVFDDDVEVGDGDYTIAALGELAEENQPFAPAILEDDLSDPGEDTRIRLVHASPDAPAVDVTVGDGETLLFEDAAFGDAAAVEVPPDMYTLEIRPATEGNDGDVVATFDVEPMAGNVYSAFAVGYLEPGMAPANEAFDLEVTLDAEHHDGADDHDDE
;
A
#
# COMPACT_ATOMS: atom_id res chain seq x y z
N MET A 1 -15.02 -36.68 13.02
CA MET A 1 -13.98 -37.40 12.23
C MET A 1 -13.97 -36.78 10.85
N VAL A 2 -13.09 -35.81 10.63
CA VAL A 2 -12.88 -35.18 9.31
C VAL A 2 -11.44 -35.47 8.95
N GLN A 3 -11.24 -36.12 7.80
CA GLN A 3 -9.93 -36.55 7.32
C GLN A 3 -9.16 -35.32 6.83
N GLN A 4 -7.97 -35.10 7.40
CA GLN A 4 -6.98 -34.21 6.84
C GLN A 4 -6.32 -34.91 5.64
N HIS A 5 -6.36 -34.29 4.47
CA HIS A 5 -5.56 -34.72 3.33
C HIS A 5 -4.26 -33.91 3.27
N THR A 6 -3.21 -34.45 3.87
CA THR A 6 -1.83 -34.02 3.62
C THR A 6 -1.42 -34.46 2.21
N ARG A 7 -0.93 -33.56 1.36
CA ARG A 7 -0.26 -33.94 0.11
C ARG A 7 1.17 -33.40 0.09
N ARG A 8 2.11 -34.34 -0.03
CA ARG A 8 3.56 -34.13 0.02
C ARG A 8 4.11 -33.86 -1.38
N ARG A 9 5.12 -32.97 -1.43
CA ARG A 9 5.98 -32.63 -2.58
C ARG A 9 6.55 -33.85 -3.33
N ALA A 10 6.74 -33.68 -4.64
CA ALA A 10 7.68 -34.46 -5.44
C ALA A 10 8.51 -33.51 -6.32
N LEU A 11 9.79 -33.34 -5.99
CA LEU A 11 10.81 -32.69 -6.83
C LEU A 11 11.20 -33.62 -7.99
N SER A 12 11.39 -33.07 -9.20
CA SER A 12 12.13 -33.73 -10.28
C SER A 12 13.17 -32.79 -10.88
N LEU A 13 14.43 -33.08 -10.59
CA LEU A 13 15.65 -32.52 -11.17
C LEU A 13 15.87 -33.07 -12.60
N ILE A 14 16.03 -32.19 -13.61
CA ILE A 14 16.79 -32.49 -14.84
C ILE A 14 17.48 -31.20 -15.29
N GLY A 15 18.81 -31.22 -15.35
CA GLY A 15 19.62 -30.17 -15.96
C GLY A 15 19.98 -30.46 -17.42
N ALA A 16 20.42 -29.43 -18.16
CA ALA A 16 21.30 -29.57 -19.31
C ALA A 16 21.97 -28.23 -19.65
N THR A 17 23.30 -28.25 -19.70
CA THR A 17 24.22 -27.24 -20.24
C THR A 17 24.18 -27.20 -21.78
N GLY A 18 24.43 -26.03 -22.37
CA GLY A 18 24.85 -25.94 -23.78
C GLY A 18 25.06 -24.51 -24.29
N ALA A 19 26.32 -24.07 -24.37
CA ALA A 19 26.74 -22.89 -25.11
C ALA A 19 27.39 -23.31 -26.43
N ILE A 20 27.03 -22.67 -27.56
CA ILE A 20 27.81 -22.68 -28.81
C ILE A 20 27.59 -21.33 -29.52
N GLY A 21 28.68 -20.60 -29.78
CA GLY A 21 28.72 -19.52 -30.77
C GLY A 21 29.44 -19.95 -32.06
N LEU A 22 29.38 -19.11 -33.10
CA LEU A 22 30.47 -18.70 -34.03
C LEU A 22 29.98 -18.30 -35.44
N ALA A 23 30.59 -17.22 -35.94
CA ALA A 23 30.89 -16.85 -37.35
C ALA A 23 29.71 -16.51 -38.29
N GLY A 24 29.73 -15.48 -39.16
CA GLY A 24 30.80 -14.61 -39.68
C GLY A 24 31.09 -14.90 -41.16
N CYS A 25 30.57 -14.09 -42.09
CA CYS A 25 30.96 -13.94 -43.53
C CYS A 25 30.37 -12.60 -44.03
N LEU A 26 31.11 -11.52 -44.37
CA LEU A 26 32.04 -11.19 -45.49
C LEU A 26 31.45 -11.04 -46.90
N GLY A 27 31.66 -9.83 -47.48
CA GLY A 27 31.59 -9.46 -48.91
C GLY A 27 30.43 -8.50 -49.23
N GLY A 28 30.58 -7.25 -49.70
CA GLY A 28 31.66 -6.56 -50.40
C GLY A 28 31.35 -6.46 -51.90
N ASP A 29 30.88 -5.30 -52.39
CA ASP A 29 31.39 -4.58 -53.59
C ASP A 29 30.58 -3.30 -53.90
N GLU A 30 31.30 -2.28 -54.35
CA GLU A 30 30.87 -0.91 -54.69
C GLU A 30 30.45 -0.81 -56.17
N ASN A 31 29.52 0.10 -56.50
CA ASN A 31 29.48 0.78 -57.80
C ASN A 31 28.53 2.00 -57.76
N GLY A 32 29.13 3.19 -57.77
CA GLY A 32 29.02 4.17 -58.85
C GLY A 32 27.68 4.81 -59.25
N ASP A 33 27.64 6.13 -59.00
CA ASP A 33 27.32 7.21 -59.96
C ASP A 33 25.85 7.69 -60.13
N ASP A 34 25.62 8.88 -59.57
CA ASP A 34 24.85 10.06 -60.03
C ASP A 34 23.59 9.89 -60.89
N GLU A 35 22.47 10.48 -60.44
CA GLU A 35 21.67 11.46 -61.21
C GLU A 35 20.60 12.12 -60.30
N MET A 36 20.51 13.46 -60.36
CA MET A 36 19.43 14.25 -59.78
C MET A 36 18.30 14.39 -60.82
N ASP A 37 17.05 14.10 -60.43
CA ASP A 37 15.85 14.54 -61.16
C ASP A 37 14.70 14.82 -60.17
N ASP A 38 14.17 16.03 -60.24
CA ASP A 38 13.10 16.57 -59.42
C ASP A 38 11.72 16.04 -59.90
N GLY A 39 10.98 15.36 -59.01
CA GLY A 39 9.63 14.86 -59.34
C GLY A 39 8.72 14.74 -58.13
N ASN A 40 7.97 15.80 -57.85
CA ASN A 40 6.89 15.86 -56.85
C ASN A 40 5.86 14.71 -56.99
N GLY A 41 5.75 13.85 -55.97
CA GLY A 41 4.75 12.79 -55.88
C GLY A 41 4.43 12.45 -54.42
N MET A 42 3.20 12.81 -54.01
CA MET A 42 2.61 12.50 -52.70
C MET A 42 2.35 10.99 -52.55
N ALA A 43 2.83 10.41 -51.44
CA ALA A 43 2.30 9.23 -50.74
C ALA A 43 3.01 9.23 -49.37
N ASP A 44 2.37 9.65 -48.29
CA ASP A 44 1.43 8.86 -47.49
C ASP A 44 2.04 7.52 -47.05
N ASP A 45 2.77 7.61 -45.94
CA ASP A 45 2.96 6.57 -44.90
C ASP A 45 3.76 7.26 -43.78
N GLY A 46 3.11 8.25 -43.17
CA GLY A 46 3.42 8.60 -41.80
C GLY A 46 2.62 7.65 -40.95
N THR A 47 3.12 6.44 -40.74
CA THR A 47 2.80 5.67 -39.54
C THR A 47 3.38 6.47 -38.37
N ASP A 48 2.64 7.50 -37.98
CA ASP A 48 2.54 7.95 -36.62
C ASP A 48 2.11 6.68 -35.88
N ASP A 49 3.08 5.95 -35.33
CA ASP A 49 2.82 5.16 -34.13
C ASP A 49 2.41 6.21 -33.11
N GLU A 50 1.13 6.60 -33.18
CA GLU A 50 0.34 6.84 -31.99
C GLU A 50 0.61 5.61 -31.14
N MET A 51 1.61 5.74 -30.26
CA MET A 51 1.67 4.96 -29.05
C MET A 51 0.34 5.28 -28.40
N THR A 52 -0.67 4.49 -28.72
CA THR A 52 -1.80 4.32 -27.84
C THR A 52 -1.12 3.89 -26.55
N ASP A 53 -0.97 4.87 -25.68
CA ASP A 53 -1.02 4.65 -24.25
C ASP A 53 -2.29 3.83 -24.07
N ASP A 54 -2.16 2.52 -24.24
CA ASP A 54 -3.14 1.55 -23.86
C ASP A 54 -3.08 1.65 -22.35
N GLY A 55 -3.74 2.69 -21.83
CA GLY A 55 -3.91 3.00 -20.43
C GLY A 55 -4.52 1.76 -19.81
N MET A 56 -3.64 0.86 -19.38
CA MET A 56 -3.95 -0.09 -18.36
C MET A 56 -4.15 0.82 -17.16
N ASP A 57 -5.40 0.97 -16.73
CA ASP A 57 -5.73 1.62 -15.48
C ASP A 57 -4.93 0.88 -14.40
N ASN A 58 -3.73 1.36 -14.07
CA ASN A 58 -2.85 0.68 -13.12
C ASN A 58 -3.43 0.88 -11.72
N ALA A 59 -3.37 -0.17 -10.92
CA ALA A 59 -3.69 -0.13 -9.51
C ALA A 59 -2.42 0.13 -8.70
N GLY A 60 -2.49 0.99 -7.68
CA GLY A 60 -1.45 1.09 -6.67
C GLY A 60 -1.72 0.11 -5.54
N VAL A 61 -0.74 -0.73 -5.19
CA VAL A 61 -0.86 -1.60 -4.00
C VAL A 61 0.32 -1.38 -3.06
N ARG A 62 0.05 -1.11 -1.79
CA ARG A 62 1.07 -1.06 -0.73
C ARG A 62 0.73 -1.98 0.43
N VAL A 63 1.72 -2.23 1.28
CA VAL A 63 1.57 -3.05 2.47
C VAL A 63 1.84 -2.23 3.72
N ALA A 64 1.00 -2.39 4.73
CA ALA A 64 1.20 -1.82 6.07
C ALA A 64 1.34 -2.96 7.09
N HIS A 65 2.49 -3.06 7.76
CA HIS A 65 2.69 -4.05 8.81
C HIS A 65 2.21 -3.49 10.16
N LEU A 66 0.97 -3.82 10.55
CA LEU A 66 0.32 -3.27 11.75
C LEU A 66 0.09 -4.29 12.88
N SER A 67 0.55 -5.54 12.71
CA SER A 67 0.48 -6.58 13.72
C SER A 67 1.58 -6.39 14.78
N PRO A 68 1.25 -6.10 16.05
CA PRO A 68 2.23 -5.69 17.06
C PRO A 68 3.08 -6.82 17.66
N ASP A 69 2.69 -8.09 17.50
CA ASP A 69 3.43 -9.25 18.01
C ASP A 69 4.04 -10.13 16.90
N ALA A 70 3.81 -9.77 15.63
CA ALA A 70 4.43 -10.43 14.50
C ALA A 70 5.91 -10.01 14.37
N PRO A 71 6.81 -10.94 13.97
CA PRO A 71 8.15 -10.58 13.57
C PRO A 71 8.10 -9.77 12.27
N ASN A 72 9.24 -9.20 11.85
CA ASN A 72 9.38 -8.65 10.51
C ASN A 72 8.91 -9.67 9.45
N VAL A 73 8.37 -9.17 8.34
CA VAL A 73 7.77 -10.02 7.29
C VAL A 73 8.44 -9.83 5.93
N ASP A 74 8.40 -10.88 5.12
CA ASP A 74 8.63 -10.81 3.69
C ASP A 74 7.27 -10.90 2.97
N VAL A 75 7.11 -10.16 1.87
CA VAL A 75 5.87 -10.14 1.06
C VAL A 75 6.18 -10.62 -0.34
N TYR A 76 5.31 -11.50 -0.85
CA TYR A 76 5.39 -12.07 -2.18
C TYR A 76 4.11 -11.82 -2.96
N VAL A 77 4.28 -11.54 -4.25
CA VAL A 77 3.19 -11.41 -5.25
C VAL A 77 3.45 -12.44 -6.33
N ASP A 78 2.51 -13.37 -6.53
CA ASP A 78 2.63 -14.52 -7.44
C ASP A 78 3.91 -15.36 -7.26
N GLY A 79 4.45 -15.35 -6.03
CA GLY A 79 5.66 -16.06 -5.64
C GLY A 79 6.97 -15.29 -5.84
N ASP A 80 6.94 -14.09 -6.41
CA ASP A 80 8.10 -13.19 -6.47
C ASP A 80 8.14 -12.30 -5.22
N THR A 81 9.31 -12.20 -4.58
CA THR A 81 9.48 -11.34 -3.40
C THR A 81 9.45 -9.86 -3.82
N VAL A 82 8.52 -9.10 -3.25
CA VAL A 82 8.35 -7.66 -3.51
C VAL A 82 8.86 -6.78 -2.37
N LEU A 83 8.75 -7.27 -1.13
CA LEU A 83 9.26 -6.60 0.07
C LEU A 83 9.98 -7.62 0.96
N GLU A 84 11.09 -7.21 1.56
CA GLU A 84 11.91 -8.05 2.45
C GLU A 84 12.13 -7.34 3.79
N ASP A 85 12.13 -8.10 4.89
CA ASP A 85 12.46 -7.64 6.25
C ASP A 85 11.65 -6.40 6.69
N VAL A 86 10.36 -6.36 6.34
CA VAL A 86 9.46 -5.24 6.67
C VAL A 86 9.18 -5.26 8.17
N PRO A 87 9.58 -4.22 8.94
CA PRO A 87 9.36 -4.19 10.37
C PRO A 87 7.94 -3.75 10.73
N TYR A 88 7.53 -4.02 11.97
CA TYR A 88 6.30 -3.48 12.54
C TYR A 88 6.23 -1.94 12.40
N ARG A 89 5.04 -1.44 12.06
CA ARG A 89 4.68 -0.06 11.69
C ARG A 89 5.21 0.45 10.35
N ALA A 90 5.98 -0.34 9.62
CA ALA A 90 6.37 0.07 8.27
C ALA A 90 5.17 0.03 7.32
N VAL A 91 5.09 1.06 6.50
CA VAL A 91 4.18 1.18 5.36
C VAL A 91 5.05 1.33 4.12
N SER A 92 4.84 0.49 3.11
CA SER A 92 5.62 0.54 1.87
C SER A 92 5.15 1.69 0.97
N ASP A 93 5.97 2.01 -0.03
CA ASP A 93 5.50 2.75 -1.20
C ASP A 93 4.46 1.92 -1.97
N TYR A 94 3.67 2.58 -2.82
CA TYR A 94 2.75 1.91 -3.74
C TYR A 94 3.54 1.23 -4.87
N LEU A 95 3.19 -0.04 -5.10
CA LEU A 95 3.62 -0.81 -6.26
C LEU A 95 2.53 -0.73 -7.32
N GLU A 96 2.89 -0.31 -8.53
CA GLU A 96 1.98 -0.34 -9.67
C GLU A 96 1.78 -1.78 -10.14
N LEU A 97 0.52 -2.22 -10.12
CA LEU A 97 0.07 -3.53 -10.57
C LEU A 97 -1.04 -3.34 -11.61
N ALA A 98 -1.17 -4.29 -12.53
CA ALA A 98 -2.33 -4.31 -13.41
C ALA A 98 -3.55 -4.81 -12.62
N PRO A 99 -4.78 -4.39 -12.97
CA PRO A 99 -5.99 -4.95 -12.36
C PRO A 99 -6.11 -6.44 -12.67
N GLU A 100 -5.81 -7.28 -11.67
CA GLU A 100 -5.83 -8.73 -11.76
C GLU A 100 -6.00 -9.34 -10.36
N THR A 101 -6.22 -10.65 -10.31
CA THR A 101 -6.13 -11.40 -9.06
C THR A 101 -4.69 -11.87 -8.86
N TYR A 102 -4.08 -11.45 -7.76
CA TYR A 102 -2.71 -11.81 -7.38
C TYR A 102 -2.69 -12.80 -6.22
N GLY A 103 -1.81 -13.79 -6.28
CA GLY A 103 -1.50 -14.63 -5.12
C GLY A 103 -0.59 -13.86 -4.16
N ILE A 104 -1.14 -13.42 -3.02
CA ILE A 104 -0.39 -12.68 -2.01
C ILE A 104 0.00 -13.64 -0.88
N MET A 105 1.30 -13.71 -0.63
CA MET A 105 1.85 -14.48 0.49
C MET A 105 2.67 -13.56 1.40
N ILE A 106 2.50 -13.74 2.70
CA ILE A 106 3.28 -13.05 3.74
C ILE A 106 3.90 -14.11 4.64
N THR A 107 5.20 -14.02 4.86
CA THR A 107 5.97 -14.94 5.70
C THR A 107 6.77 -14.19 6.75
N ALA A 108 7.24 -14.90 7.78
CA ALA A 108 8.25 -14.35 8.67
C ALA A 108 9.56 -14.10 7.88
N ALA A 109 10.18 -12.94 8.10
CA ALA A 109 11.36 -12.53 7.36
C ALA A 109 12.50 -13.56 7.43
N GLY A 110 12.98 -13.99 6.27
CA GLY A 110 14.03 -14.99 6.14
C GLY A 110 13.61 -16.44 6.47
N ASP A 111 12.33 -16.70 6.72
CA ASP A 111 11.76 -18.04 6.94
C ASP A 111 10.49 -18.27 6.09
N PRO A 112 10.65 -18.66 4.81
CA PRO A 112 9.53 -18.83 3.89
C PRO A 112 8.62 -20.03 4.22
N ASP A 113 9.00 -20.89 5.16
CA ASP A 113 8.14 -21.99 5.63
C ASP A 113 7.15 -21.52 6.72
N THR A 114 7.36 -20.33 7.29
CA THR A 114 6.48 -19.70 8.29
C THR A 114 5.54 -18.70 7.60
N VAL A 115 4.47 -19.23 7.01
CA VAL A 115 3.43 -18.46 6.30
C VAL A 115 2.40 -17.94 7.30
N VAL A 116 2.18 -16.62 7.30
CA VAL A 116 1.15 -15.96 8.14
C VAL A 116 -0.08 -15.56 7.32
N PHE A 117 0.08 -15.39 6.01
CA PHE A 117 -0.99 -15.17 5.05
C PHE A 117 -0.64 -15.79 3.68
N ASP A 118 -1.61 -16.40 3.01
CA ASP A 118 -1.49 -17.01 1.68
C ASP A 118 -2.89 -17.12 1.08
N ASP A 119 -3.29 -16.11 0.30
CA ASP A 119 -4.59 -16.05 -0.34
C ASP A 119 -4.55 -15.24 -1.66
N ASP A 120 -5.58 -15.42 -2.47
CA ASP A 120 -5.78 -14.67 -3.71
C ASP A 120 -6.45 -13.32 -3.39
N VAL A 121 -5.84 -12.22 -3.83
CA VAL A 121 -6.35 -10.85 -3.65
C VAL A 121 -6.74 -10.28 -5.01
N GLU A 122 -8.01 -9.90 -5.14
CA GLU A 122 -8.50 -9.16 -6.32
C GLU A 122 -8.09 -7.69 -6.19
N VAL A 123 -7.22 -7.25 -7.11
CA VAL A 123 -6.82 -5.86 -7.25
C VAL A 123 -7.63 -5.28 -8.41
N GLY A 124 -8.55 -4.37 -8.09
CA GLY A 124 -9.36 -3.67 -9.08
C GLY A 124 -8.66 -2.42 -9.61
N ASP A 125 -9.41 -1.59 -10.31
CA ASP A 125 -8.93 -0.27 -10.73
C ASP A 125 -8.92 0.66 -9.50
N GLY A 126 -7.75 1.05 -9.00
CA GLY A 126 -7.61 1.96 -7.87
C GLY A 126 -6.40 1.69 -6.98
N ASP A 127 -6.31 2.42 -5.88
CA ASP A 127 -5.23 2.31 -4.91
C ASP A 127 -5.67 1.50 -3.66
N TYR A 128 -4.80 0.65 -3.15
CA TYR A 128 -5.10 -0.28 -2.06
C TYR A 128 -3.96 -0.40 -1.06
N THR A 129 -4.33 -0.44 0.22
CA THR A 129 -3.44 -0.78 1.33
C THR A 129 -3.80 -2.16 1.88
N ILE A 130 -2.87 -3.12 1.79
CA ILE A 130 -2.96 -4.41 2.47
C ILE A 130 -2.38 -4.24 3.88
N ALA A 131 -3.25 -4.11 4.88
CA ALA A 131 -2.88 -3.92 6.28
C ALA A 131 -2.83 -5.27 7.01
N ALA A 132 -1.66 -5.66 7.51
CA ALA A 132 -1.52 -6.82 8.40
C ALA A 132 -2.00 -6.45 9.81
N LEU A 133 -3.23 -6.82 10.16
CA LEU A 133 -3.86 -6.51 11.45
C LEU A 133 -3.88 -7.71 12.39
N GLY A 134 -4.03 -7.44 13.69
CA GLY A 134 -4.25 -8.45 14.72
C GLY A 134 -2.95 -9.08 15.21
N GLU A 135 -3.07 -10.21 15.90
CA GLU A 135 -1.98 -10.85 16.64
C GLU A 135 -1.75 -12.29 16.20
N LEU A 136 -0.49 -12.72 16.16
CA LEU A 136 -0.14 -14.12 15.96
C LEU A 136 -0.43 -14.98 17.20
N ALA A 137 -0.36 -14.39 18.39
CA ALA A 137 -0.72 -15.04 19.65
C ALA A 137 -2.25 -15.20 19.82
N GLU A 138 -3.04 -14.40 19.09
CA GLU A 138 -4.50 -14.38 19.10
C GLU A 138 -5.12 -14.14 20.51
N GLU A 139 -4.49 -13.32 21.36
CA GLU A 139 -4.98 -13.07 22.73
C GLU A 139 -6.18 -12.11 22.76
N ASN A 140 -6.20 -11.12 21.86
CA ASN A 140 -7.23 -10.10 21.72
C ASN A 140 -7.89 -10.16 20.34
N GLN A 141 -7.11 -10.03 19.26
CA GLN A 141 -7.60 -10.08 17.88
C GLN A 141 -6.73 -11.05 17.07
N PRO A 142 -7.32 -12.05 16.39
CA PRO A 142 -6.53 -12.96 15.58
C PRO A 142 -5.92 -12.23 14.38
N PHE A 143 -4.73 -12.65 13.96
CA PHE A 143 -4.09 -12.14 12.77
C PHE A 143 -5.00 -12.28 11.54
N ALA A 144 -5.33 -11.16 10.91
CA ALA A 144 -6.21 -11.09 9.76
C ALA A 144 -5.85 -9.87 8.92
N PRO A 145 -5.20 -10.05 7.76
CA PRO A 145 -4.96 -8.94 6.85
C PRO A 145 -6.26 -8.34 6.33
N ALA A 146 -6.30 -7.02 6.20
CA ALA A 146 -7.39 -6.27 5.61
C ALA A 146 -6.91 -5.60 4.32
N ILE A 147 -7.77 -5.60 3.30
CA ILE A 147 -7.55 -4.83 2.06
C ILE A 147 -8.39 -3.57 2.18
N LEU A 148 -7.75 -2.42 2.17
CA LEU A 148 -8.37 -1.12 2.34
C LEU A 148 -8.25 -0.35 1.03
N GLU A 149 -9.37 0.13 0.49
CA GLU A 149 -9.37 1.05 -0.65
C GLU A 149 -8.84 2.41 -0.20
N ASP A 150 -7.91 2.96 -0.97
CA ASP A 150 -7.29 4.25 -0.76
C ASP A 150 -7.93 5.29 -1.68
N ASP A 151 -8.49 6.36 -1.11
CA ASP A 151 -8.94 7.52 -1.89
C ASP A 151 -7.85 8.58 -1.90
N LEU A 152 -6.99 8.50 -2.92
CA LEU A 152 -5.88 9.42 -3.15
C LEU A 152 -6.28 10.65 -3.97
N SER A 153 -7.57 10.91 -4.18
CA SER A 153 -7.99 12.12 -4.90
C SER A 153 -7.66 13.42 -4.14
N ASP A 154 -7.36 14.47 -4.90
CA ASP A 154 -7.06 15.80 -4.37
C ASP A 154 -8.22 16.37 -3.50
N PRO A 155 -7.99 16.65 -2.20
CA PRO A 155 -8.99 17.27 -1.33
C PRO A 155 -9.13 18.80 -1.51
N GLY A 156 -8.35 19.42 -2.39
CA GLY A 156 -8.38 20.86 -2.65
C GLY A 156 -7.79 21.68 -1.49
N GLU A 157 -8.51 22.70 -1.02
CA GLU A 157 -8.03 23.59 0.06
C GLU A 157 -7.99 22.90 1.44
N ASP A 158 -8.65 21.74 1.58
CA ASP A 158 -8.67 20.92 2.79
C ASP A 158 -7.54 19.86 2.76
N THR A 159 -7.47 19.04 3.80
CA THR A 159 -6.64 17.82 3.86
C THR A 159 -7.51 16.63 4.22
N ARG A 160 -7.24 15.48 3.57
CA ARG A 160 -7.95 14.22 3.86
C ARG A 160 -7.11 13.37 4.81
N ILE A 161 -7.76 12.86 5.86
CA ILE A 161 -7.14 11.95 6.82
C ILE A 161 -8.02 10.71 6.94
N ARG A 162 -7.44 9.54 6.69
CA ARG A 162 -8.06 8.25 6.98
C ARG A 162 -7.54 7.68 8.28
N LEU A 163 -8.42 7.44 9.24
CA LEU A 163 -8.11 6.66 10.43
C LEU A 163 -8.29 5.18 10.13
N VAL A 164 -7.33 4.35 10.53
CA VAL A 164 -7.45 2.89 10.59
C VAL A 164 -7.19 2.44 12.02
N HIS A 165 -8.16 1.76 12.62
CA HIS A 165 -7.98 1.27 13.99
C HIS A 165 -7.33 -0.12 14.01
N ALA A 166 -6.05 -0.18 14.36
CA ALA A 166 -5.21 -1.40 14.32
C ALA A 166 -4.72 -1.88 15.70
N SER A 167 -5.22 -1.31 16.80
CA SER A 167 -4.83 -1.68 18.16
C SER A 167 -5.71 -2.83 18.66
N PRO A 168 -5.15 -4.04 18.87
CA PRO A 168 -5.96 -5.24 19.07
C PRO A 168 -6.64 -5.31 20.45
N ASP A 169 -6.07 -4.69 21.48
CA ASP A 169 -6.62 -4.69 22.84
C ASP A 169 -7.53 -3.49 23.14
N ALA A 170 -7.57 -2.50 22.24
CA ALA A 170 -8.41 -1.34 22.37
C ALA A 170 -9.88 -1.67 22.06
N PRO A 171 -10.84 -1.14 22.85
CA PRO A 171 -12.24 -1.09 22.42
C PRO A 171 -12.37 -0.11 21.25
N ALA A 172 -13.57 -0.03 20.66
CA ALA A 172 -13.87 1.02 19.69
C ALA A 172 -13.51 2.41 20.25
N VAL A 173 -13.01 3.29 19.39
CA VAL A 173 -12.48 4.60 19.79
C VAL A 173 -13.23 5.75 19.15
N ASP A 174 -13.37 6.83 19.92
CA ASP A 174 -13.68 8.15 19.41
C ASP A 174 -12.38 8.95 19.27
N VAL A 175 -12.31 9.77 18.22
CA VAL A 175 -11.19 10.70 17.99
C VAL A 175 -11.74 12.11 17.94
N THR A 176 -11.32 12.93 18.90
CA THR A 176 -11.77 14.32 19.03
C THR A 176 -10.61 15.30 18.95
N VAL A 177 -10.93 16.57 18.72
CA VAL A 177 -9.99 17.70 18.80
C VAL A 177 -10.61 18.86 19.55
N GLY A 178 -9.75 19.78 20.03
CA GLY A 178 -10.19 20.98 20.76
C GLY A 178 -10.85 20.64 22.09
N ASP A 179 -10.19 19.85 22.94
CA ASP A 179 -10.70 19.42 24.25
C ASP A 179 -12.08 18.70 24.18
N GLY A 180 -12.29 17.90 23.12
CA GLY A 180 -13.54 17.17 22.89
C GLY A 180 -14.66 17.96 22.20
N GLU A 181 -14.41 19.21 21.77
CA GLU A 181 -15.44 20.05 21.14
C GLU A 181 -15.83 19.58 19.72
N THR A 182 -14.89 18.98 18.99
CA THR A 182 -15.11 18.50 17.62
C THR A 182 -14.80 17.00 17.54
N LEU A 183 -15.76 16.23 17.04
CA LEU A 183 -15.62 14.81 16.74
C LEU A 183 -15.12 14.64 15.30
N LEU A 184 -14.02 13.91 15.12
CA LEU A 184 -13.49 13.53 13.80
C LEU A 184 -13.92 12.12 13.42
N PHE A 185 -13.78 11.16 14.34
CA PHE A 185 -14.16 9.77 14.12
C PHE A 185 -14.99 9.26 15.31
N GLU A 186 -16.10 8.60 15.03
CA GLU A 186 -17.05 8.07 16.02
C GLU A 186 -17.04 6.55 15.99
N ASP A 187 -16.96 5.91 17.16
CA ASP A 187 -17.12 4.46 17.34
C ASP A 187 -16.30 3.61 16.35
N ALA A 188 -15.06 4.02 16.06
CA ALA A 188 -14.20 3.28 15.15
C ALA A 188 -13.76 1.97 15.83
N ALA A 189 -14.28 0.83 15.37
CA ALA A 189 -13.93 -0.48 15.91
C ALA A 189 -12.63 -1.01 15.31
N PHE A 190 -12.03 -2.02 15.94
CA PHE A 190 -10.82 -2.66 15.41
C PHE A 190 -11.04 -3.16 13.98
N GLY A 191 -10.13 -2.79 13.08
CA GLY A 191 -10.18 -3.07 11.65
C GLY A 191 -10.99 -2.07 10.82
N ASP A 192 -11.71 -1.14 11.46
CA ASP A 192 -12.44 -0.10 10.73
C ASP A 192 -11.47 0.92 10.12
N ALA A 193 -11.85 1.40 8.94
CA ALA A 193 -11.21 2.49 8.24
C ALA A 193 -12.26 3.55 7.88
N ALA A 194 -12.01 4.80 8.22
CA ALA A 194 -12.89 5.93 7.92
C ALA A 194 -12.05 7.16 7.58
N ALA A 195 -12.57 8.03 6.70
CA ALA A 195 -11.88 9.25 6.29
C ALA A 195 -12.70 10.50 6.60
N VAL A 196 -11.99 11.58 6.90
CA VAL A 196 -12.55 12.94 7.01
C VAL A 196 -11.70 13.92 6.22
N GLU A 197 -12.35 14.98 5.76
CA GLU A 197 -11.67 16.16 5.22
C GLU A 197 -11.80 17.30 6.24
N VAL A 198 -10.69 17.93 6.55
CA VAL A 198 -10.60 19.03 7.52
C VAL A 198 -9.74 20.16 6.95
N PRO A 199 -9.88 21.40 7.44
CA PRO A 199 -8.95 22.46 7.09
C PRO A 199 -7.51 22.12 7.53
N PRO A 200 -6.48 22.62 6.83
CA PRO A 200 -5.10 22.51 7.29
C PRO A 200 -4.88 23.33 8.56
N ASP A 201 -4.53 22.66 9.66
CA ASP A 201 -4.25 23.30 10.96
C ASP A 201 -3.37 22.36 11.81
N MET A 202 -2.91 22.86 12.96
CA MET A 202 -2.32 22.03 14.00
C MET A 202 -3.43 21.44 14.88
N TYR A 203 -3.52 20.11 14.91
CA TYR A 203 -4.49 19.38 15.71
C TYR A 203 -3.80 18.60 16.82
N THR A 204 -4.30 18.75 18.05
CA THR A 204 -4.06 17.77 19.11
C THR A 204 -5.22 16.78 19.08
N LEU A 205 -4.98 15.62 18.47
CA LEU A 205 -5.92 14.50 18.46
C LEU A 205 -6.01 13.91 19.86
N GLU A 206 -7.23 13.69 20.34
CA GLU A 206 -7.52 13.03 21.60
C GLU A 206 -8.21 11.70 21.30
N ILE A 207 -7.57 10.60 21.68
CA ILE A 207 -8.14 9.26 21.53
C ILE A 207 -8.88 8.91 22.82
N ARG A 208 -10.12 8.47 22.68
CA ARG A 208 -11.03 8.14 23.79
C ARG A 208 -11.70 6.79 23.52
N PRO A 209 -12.03 5.98 24.54
CA PRO A 209 -12.95 4.88 24.37
C PRO A 209 -14.31 5.39 23.91
N ALA A 210 -14.92 4.69 22.95
CA ALA A 210 -16.20 5.07 22.37
C ALA A 210 -17.32 5.12 23.42
N THR A 211 -18.10 6.20 23.41
CA THR A 211 -19.24 6.40 24.31
C THR A 211 -20.39 7.07 23.57
N GLU A 212 -21.64 6.87 24.01
CA GLU A 212 -22.80 7.53 23.39
C GLU A 212 -22.71 9.07 23.39
N GLY A 213 -21.91 9.65 24.30
CA GLY A 213 -21.69 11.10 24.40
C GLY A 213 -20.39 11.59 23.75
N ASN A 214 -19.55 10.69 23.22
CA ASN A 214 -18.19 10.99 22.74
C ASN A 214 -17.33 11.71 23.81
N ASP A 215 -17.58 11.41 25.09
CA ASP A 215 -17.03 12.11 26.26
C ASP A 215 -16.23 11.19 27.20
N GLY A 216 -15.78 10.03 26.68
CA GLY A 216 -14.86 9.12 27.37
C GLY A 216 -13.56 9.81 27.80
N ASP A 217 -12.90 9.26 28.83
CA ASP A 217 -11.61 9.77 29.29
C ASP A 217 -10.55 9.70 28.17
N VAL A 218 -9.73 10.74 28.03
CA VAL A 218 -8.61 10.76 27.08
C VAL A 218 -7.59 9.72 27.49
N VAL A 219 -7.31 8.75 26.62
CA VAL A 219 -6.33 7.68 26.85
C VAL A 219 -5.00 7.95 26.15
N ALA A 220 -5.01 8.71 25.05
CA ALA A 220 -3.81 9.14 24.34
C ALA A 220 -4.04 10.48 23.62
N THR A 221 -2.95 11.21 23.38
CA THR A 221 -2.97 12.47 22.63
C THR A 221 -1.83 12.53 21.63
N PHE A 222 -2.11 12.98 20.40
CA PHE A 222 -1.13 13.11 19.33
C PHE A 222 -1.25 14.46 18.64
N ASP A 223 -0.12 15.16 18.48
CA ASP A 223 -0.08 16.42 17.73
C ASP A 223 0.22 16.11 16.25
N VAL A 224 -0.64 16.58 15.34
CA VAL A 224 -0.49 16.45 13.89
C VAL A 224 -0.67 17.82 13.20
N GLU A 225 0.03 18.02 12.09
CA GLU A 225 -0.01 19.28 11.31
C GLU A 225 -0.20 18.95 9.82
N PRO A 226 -1.37 18.43 9.42
CA PRO A 226 -1.65 18.10 8.02
C PRO A 226 -1.74 19.36 7.16
N MET A 227 -1.21 19.25 5.94
CA MET A 227 -1.14 20.35 4.96
C MET A 227 -2.26 20.25 3.92
N ALA A 228 -2.69 21.38 3.37
CA ALA A 228 -3.69 21.44 2.30
C ALA A 228 -3.27 20.59 1.09
N GLY A 229 -4.24 20.00 0.39
CA GLY A 229 -4.01 19.15 -0.79
C GLY A 229 -3.43 17.76 -0.47
N ASN A 230 -2.98 17.52 0.77
CA ASN A 230 -2.39 16.24 1.13
C ASN A 230 -3.44 15.24 1.63
N VAL A 231 -3.22 13.97 1.30
CA VAL A 231 -3.98 12.81 1.79
C VAL A 231 -3.09 12.02 2.76
N TYR A 232 -3.60 11.71 3.94
CA TYR A 232 -2.89 10.98 5.00
C TYR A 232 -3.65 9.73 5.43
N SER A 233 -2.91 8.70 5.84
CA SER A 233 -3.44 7.62 6.68
C SER A 233 -2.85 7.73 8.09
N ALA A 234 -3.69 7.52 9.10
CA ALA A 234 -3.32 7.49 10.50
C ALA A 234 -3.74 6.12 11.08
N PHE A 235 -2.77 5.30 11.44
CA PHE A 235 -2.98 3.95 11.96
C PHE A 235 -2.86 4.00 13.50
N ALA A 236 -3.96 3.73 14.21
CA ALA A 236 -3.94 3.58 15.66
C ALA A 236 -3.40 2.18 16.00
N VAL A 237 -2.15 2.09 16.43
CA VAL A 237 -1.38 0.84 16.55
C VAL A 237 -0.94 0.57 17.99
N GLY A 238 -0.46 -0.65 18.25
CA GLY A 238 0.07 -1.05 19.56
C GLY A 238 -1.03 -1.38 20.57
N TYR A 239 -0.64 -1.47 21.84
CA TYR A 239 -1.49 -1.91 22.94
C TYR A 239 -1.79 -0.79 23.94
N LEU A 240 -3.02 -0.69 24.41
CA LEU A 240 -3.38 0.15 25.56
C LEU A 240 -2.76 -0.38 26.86
N GLU A 241 -2.63 -1.71 27.00
CA GLU A 241 -2.06 -2.37 28.17
C GLU A 241 -0.83 -3.24 27.82
N PRO A 242 0.30 -2.66 27.35
CA PRO A 242 1.45 -3.42 26.84
C PRO A 242 2.12 -4.33 27.88
N GLY A 243 1.89 -4.10 29.18
CA GLY A 243 2.38 -4.96 30.26
C GLY A 243 1.61 -6.28 30.42
N MET A 244 0.46 -6.41 29.76
CA MET A 244 -0.37 -7.63 29.75
C MET A 244 -0.49 -8.25 28.35
N ALA A 245 0.07 -7.61 27.33
CA ALA A 245 -0.03 -8.02 25.93
C ALA A 245 1.10 -8.99 25.51
N PRO A 246 0.93 -9.71 24.38
CA PRO A 246 1.95 -10.60 23.81
C PRO A 246 3.29 -9.92 23.45
N ALA A 247 3.25 -8.63 23.12
CA ALA A 247 4.42 -7.80 22.83
C ALA A 247 4.38 -6.45 23.56
N ASN A 248 5.55 -5.87 23.80
CA ASN A 248 5.68 -4.60 24.53
C ASN A 248 5.64 -3.40 23.57
N GLU A 249 4.57 -3.30 22.79
CA GLU A 249 4.32 -2.21 21.84
C GLU A 249 3.25 -1.30 22.41
N ALA A 250 3.63 -0.15 22.95
CA ALA A 250 2.64 0.79 23.52
C ALA A 250 1.76 1.40 22.41
N PHE A 251 0.53 1.77 22.78
CA PHE A 251 -0.40 2.47 21.93
C PHE A 251 0.23 3.73 21.34
N ASP A 252 0.09 3.89 20.03
CA ASP A 252 0.69 4.98 19.26
C ASP A 252 -0.14 5.27 18.00
N LEU A 253 0.21 6.35 17.32
CA LEU A 253 -0.39 6.74 16.05
C LEU A 253 0.69 6.83 14.98
N GLU A 254 0.67 5.90 14.02
CA GLU A 254 1.55 5.93 12.86
C GLU A 254 0.87 6.74 11.75
N VAL A 255 1.47 7.86 11.33
CA VAL A 255 0.88 8.75 10.32
C VAL A 255 1.74 8.72 9.06
N THR A 256 1.12 8.42 7.93
CA THR A 256 1.75 8.40 6.61
C THR A 256 1.14 9.46 5.70
N LEU A 257 1.99 10.07 4.88
CA LEU A 257 1.58 10.89 3.75
C LEU A 257 1.39 9.98 2.55
N ASP A 258 0.16 9.89 2.06
CA ASP A 258 -0.24 8.94 1.03
C ASP A 258 -0.20 9.57 -0.38
N ALA A 259 -0.59 10.85 -0.47
CA ALA A 259 -0.49 11.63 -1.70
C ALA A 259 -0.28 13.12 -1.38
N GLU A 260 0.55 13.79 -2.18
CA GLU A 260 0.74 15.24 -2.16
C GLU A 260 0.14 15.85 -3.42
N HIS A 261 -0.86 16.71 -3.27
CA HIS A 261 -1.35 17.54 -4.36
C HIS A 261 -0.87 18.96 -4.14
N HIS A 262 -0.03 19.43 -5.07
CA HIS A 262 0.29 20.84 -5.10
C HIS A 262 -0.84 21.56 -5.82
N ASP A 263 -1.43 22.55 -5.16
CA ASP A 263 -2.18 23.60 -5.84
C ASP A 263 -1.29 24.10 -6.98
N GLY A 264 -1.73 23.85 -8.22
CA GLY A 264 -1.11 24.43 -9.40
C GLY A 264 -1.23 25.94 -9.31
N ALA A 265 -0.27 26.58 -8.64
CA ALA A 265 -0.01 27.99 -8.80
C ALA A 265 0.39 28.14 -10.26
N ASP A 266 -0.58 28.57 -11.06
CA ASP A 266 -0.50 28.98 -12.45
C ASP A 266 0.96 29.21 -12.88
N ASP A 267 1.41 28.44 -13.87
CA ASP A 267 2.41 28.87 -14.83
C ASP A 267 1.87 30.13 -15.54
N HIS A 268 1.81 31.24 -14.81
CA HIS A 268 1.94 32.56 -15.38
C HIS A 268 3.42 32.71 -15.76
N ASP A 269 3.79 32.01 -16.84
CA ASP A 269 4.89 32.44 -17.68
C ASP A 269 4.54 33.86 -18.16
N ASP A 270 5.21 34.81 -17.53
CA ASP A 270 5.29 36.20 -17.94
C ASP A 270 5.70 36.28 -19.44
N GLU A 271 4.77 36.84 -20.23
CA GLU A 271 4.93 37.66 -21.45
C GLU A 271 6.03 37.32 -22.50
#